data_AF-A4SVJ4-F1
#
_entry.id   AF-A4SVJ4-F1
#
_cell.length_a   1.000
_cell.length_b   1.000
_cell.length_c   1.000
_cell.angle_alpha   90.00
_cell.angle_beta   90.00
_cell.angle_gamma   90.00
#
_symmetry.space_group_name_H-M   'P 1'
#
loop_
_entity.id
_entity.type
_entity.pdbx_description
1 polymer ?
#
loop_
_entity_poly.entity_id
_entity_poly.type
_entity_poly.pdbx_seq_one_letter_code
_entity_poly.pdbx_strand_id
1 'polypeptide(L)'
;MSEMTREILSVGDLNRAIAASLEDRFDTVWVSGEISNFKAYDSGHWYFSLKDEEGQIRCVMFRGRNGQVGFMPQSGDLVEVSASLGMYVPRGDIQLTIQTLRRAGMGGLYEAFLKLKAKLAKEGLFDEGRKREIPTHPRSIGIITSPQAAALKDVLSTLARRAPHIPIVIYPTLVQGPDASAGIIKALKAAEKEQAVDVILLVRGGGSIEDLWAFNDEQLAYAIAQSSIPVVSGVGHETDFTIADFVADLRAPTPTGAAELAAPRKDQMLQELEAIKQALLQRINQRIEREAQTLDQLALRLSHALPNPDRMREQIAGWQQRLNQAWSVRMENWKRNQTYYQSQLEMLNPQRTLERGYAVILNKENDQLHAVRNPAELNTQNTYQIRLAGGRVDIRVAEVAKANSDSK
;
A
#
# COMPACT_ATOMS: atom_id res chain seq x y z
N MET A 1 -45.45 90.94 25.05
CA MET A 1 -44.16 90.54 25.66
C MET A 1 -44.39 89.19 26.32
N SER A 2 -44.01 88.10 25.65
CA SER A 2 -44.03 86.77 26.28
C SER A 2 -42.72 86.63 27.04
N GLU A 3 -42.80 86.68 28.38
CA GLU A 3 -41.70 86.30 29.23
C GLU A 3 -41.37 84.84 28.94
N MET A 4 -40.25 84.59 28.26
CA MET A 4 -39.68 83.26 28.20
C MET A 4 -39.18 82.93 29.60
N THR A 5 -39.92 82.11 30.32
CA THR A 5 -39.47 81.43 31.53
C THR A 5 -38.21 80.65 31.17
N ARG A 6 -37.03 81.20 31.48
CA ARG A 6 -35.77 80.47 31.38
C ARG A 6 -35.74 79.49 32.55
N GLU A 7 -35.96 78.22 32.25
CA GLU A 7 -35.86 77.14 33.22
C GLU A 7 -34.44 77.11 33.82
N ILE A 8 -34.33 77.23 35.14
CA ILE A 8 -33.04 77.21 35.85
C ILE A 8 -32.67 75.75 36.06
N LEU A 9 -31.75 75.22 35.24
CA LEU A 9 -31.24 73.86 35.37
C LEU A 9 -30.20 73.77 36.48
N SER A 10 -30.22 72.68 37.25
CA SER A 10 -29.11 72.38 38.16
C SER A 10 -27.87 71.96 37.37
N VAL A 11 -26.68 72.09 37.96
CA VAL A 11 -25.41 71.68 37.32
C VAL A 11 -25.44 70.19 36.92
N GLY A 12 -26.07 69.35 37.73
CA GLY A 12 -26.23 67.93 37.43
C GLY A 12 -27.20 67.66 36.27
N ASP A 13 -28.30 68.43 36.19
CA ASP A 13 -29.26 68.33 35.08
C ASP A 13 -28.64 68.81 33.77
N LEU A 14 -27.86 69.89 33.84
CA LEU A 14 -27.14 70.42 32.68
C LEU A 14 -26.11 69.40 32.15
N ASN A 15 -25.29 68.81 33.02
CA ASN A 15 -24.30 67.80 32.61
C ASN A 15 -24.96 66.53 32.05
N ARG A 16 -26.11 66.10 32.60
CA ARG A 16 -26.87 64.97 32.05
C ARG A 16 -27.46 65.29 30.67
N ALA A 17 -27.97 66.50 30.48
CA ALA A 17 -28.48 66.94 29.18
C ALA A 17 -27.36 67.01 28.12
N ILE A 18 -26.17 67.49 28.50
CA ILE A 18 -24.99 67.50 27.61
C ILE A 18 -24.55 66.07 27.27
N ALA A 19 -24.46 65.18 28.26
CA ALA A 19 -24.11 63.78 28.04
C ALA A 19 -25.08 63.10 27.06
N ALA A 20 -26.39 63.26 27.27
CA ALA A 20 -27.42 62.71 26.40
C ALA A 20 -27.34 63.27 24.97
N SER A 21 -27.09 64.57 24.82
CA SER A 21 -26.94 65.20 23.50
C SER A 21 -25.68 64.75 22.76
N LEU A 22 -24.61 64.40 23.47
CA LEU A 22 -23.38 63.88 22.88
C LEU A 22 -23.57 62.42 22.43
N GLU A 23 -24.20 61.60 23.25
CA GLU A 23 -24.50 60.20 22.92
C GLU A 23 -25.48 60.07 21.75
N ASP A 24 -26.52 60.92 21.67
CA ASP A 24 -27.50 60.90 20.58
C ASP A 24 -26.89 61.34 19.23
N ARG A 25 -25.88 62.22 19.27
CA ARG A 25 -25.27 62.80 18.07
C ARG A 25 -24.04 62.03 17.57
N PHE A 26 -23.33 61.33 18.46
CA PHE A 26 -22.09 60.63 18.15
C PHE A 26 -22.15 59.19 18.69
N ASP A 27 -22.49 58.25 17.81
CA ASP A 27 -22.58 56.83 18.15
C ASP A 27 -21.18 56.19 18.34
N THR A 28 -20.55 55.78 17.25
CA THR A 28 -19.16 55.31 17.24
C THR A 28 -18.33 56.19 16.31
N VAL A 29 -17.28 56.80 16.87
CA VAL A 29 -16.37 57.69 16.13
C VAL A 29 -14.98 57.08 15.98
N TRP A 30 -14.37 57.35 14.84
CA TRP A 30 -12.96 57.06 14.59
C TRP A 30 -12.14 58.33 14.74
N VAL A 31 -11.13 58.30 15.59
CA VAL A 31 -10.27 59.45 15.89
C VAL A 31 -8.82 59.02 15.74
N SER A 32 -8.03 59.83 15.03
CA SER A 32 -6.59 59.63 14.88
C SER A 32 -5.84 60.67 15.71
N GLY A 33 -4.76 60.28 16.36
CA GLY A 33 -3.93 61.22 17.10
C GLY A 33 -2.77 60.52 17.81
N GLU A 34 -1.91 61.33 18.41
CA GLU A 34 -0.76 60.84 19.16
C GLU A 34 -1.17 60.56 20.61
N ILE A 35 -0.76 59.41 21.14
CA ILE A 35 -0.96 59.06 22.55
C ILE A 35 -0.06 59.93 23.42
N SER A 36 -0.65 60.53 24.45
CA SER A 36 0.05 61.23 25.50
C SER A 36 -0.43 60.77 26.87
N ASN A 37 0.44 60.89 27.89
CA ASN A 37 0.11 60.57 29.29
C ASN A 37 -0.46 59.17 29.51
N PHE A 38 0.05 58.17 28.78
CA PHE A 38 -0.42 56.80 28.89
C PHE A 38 -0.12 56.20 30.26
N LYS A 39 -1.15 55.64 30.92
CA LYS A 39 -1.07 54.97 32.21
C LYS A 39 -1.89 53.68 32.20
N ALA A 40 -1.23 52.58 32.52
CA ALA A 40 -1.88 51.31 32.83
C ALA A 40 -2.00 51.17 34.36
N TYR A 41 -3.23 51.08 34.86
CA TYR A 41 -3.49 50.92 36.30
C TYR A 41 -3.66 49.44 36.67
N ASP A 42 -3.49 49.11 37.96
CA ASP A 42 -3.61 47.75 38.50
C ASP A 42 -5.00 47.13 38.30
N SER A 43 -6.04 47.97 38.13
CA SER A 43 -7.39 47.55 37.73
C SER A 43 -7.45 46.93 36.32
N GLY A 44 -6.38 47.07 35.55
CA GLY A 44 -6.29 46.62 34.16
C GLY A 44 -6.96 47.57 33.17
N HIS A 45 -7.32 48.79 33.56
CA HIS A 45 -7.79 49.83 32.65
C HIS A 45 -6.63 50.70 32.16
N TRP A 46 -6.68 51.11 30.90
CA TRP A 46 -5.74 52.06 30.34
C TRP A 46 -6.38 53.44 30.24
N TYR A 47 -5.65 54.45 30.71
CA TYR A 47 -6.03 55.84 30.58
C TYR A 47 -4.93 56.57 29.84
N PHE A 48 -5.30 57.34 28.83
CA PHE A 48 -4.37 58.15 28.05
C PHE A 48 -5.12 59.35 27.47
N SER A 49 -4.40 60.30 26.89
CA SER A 49 -5.01 61.40 26.13
C SER A 49 -4.56 61.30 24.69
N LEU A 50 -5.51 61.42 23.77
CA LEU A 50 -5.22 61.52 22.34
C LEU A 50 -5.08 63.00 22.00
N LYS A 51 -3.95 63.39 21.40
CA LYS A 51 -3.67 64.79 21.01
C LYS A 51 -3.44 64.91 19.51
N ASP A 52 -3.78 66.07 18.97
CA ASP A 52 -3.45 66.53 17.62
C ASP A 52 -2.91 67.98 17.67
N GLU A 53 -2.83 68.67 16.53
CA GLU A 53 -2.34 70.05 16.48
C GLU A 53 -3.31 71.07 17.11
N GLU A 54 -4.60 70.75 17.21
CA GLU A 54 -5.67 71.67 17.64
C GLU A 54 -6.12 71.43 19.08
N GLY A 55 -5.93 70.23 19.64
CA GLY A 55 -6.41 69.90 20.97
C GLY A 55 -6.02 68.52 21.51
N GLN A 56 -6.62 68.16 22.63
CA GLN A 56 -6.47 66.86 23.27
C GLN A 56 -7.79 66.38 23.89
N ILE A 57 -8.00 65.07 23.92
CA ILE A 57 -9.18 64.44 24.52
C ILE A 57 -8.78 63.22 25.38
N ARG A 58 -9.41 63.09 26.55
CA ARG A 58 -9.13 61.97 27.45
C ARG A 58 -9.77 60.69 26.93
N CYS A 59 -9.03 59.60 27.01
CA CYS A 59 -9.40 58.28 26.54
C CYS A 59 -9.31 57.27 27.68
N VAL A 60 -10.30 56.38 27.75
CA VAL A 60 -10.31 55.24 28.67
C VAL A 60 -10.54 53.95 27.88
N MET A 61 -9.74 52.93 28.17
CA MET A 61 -9.91 51.58 27.61
C MET A 61 -10.08 50.58 28.75
N PHE A 62 -11.24 49.95 28.80
CA PHE A 62 -11.55 48.97 29.84
C PHE A 62 -10.80 47.64 29.63
N ARG A 63 -10.60 46.90 30.73
CA ARG A 63 -9.81 45.65 30.76
C ARG A 63 -10.34 44.57 29.81
N GLY A 64 -11.64 44.56 29.53
CA GLY A 64 -12.22 43.62 28.57
C GLY A 64 -11.78 43.86 27.12
N ARG A 65 -11.37 45.10 26.79
CA ARG A 65 -11.03 45.51 25.42
C ARG A 65 -9.53 45.60 25.19
N ASN A 66 -8.74 45.95 26.20
CA ASN A 66 -7.29 46.10 26.02
C ASN A 66 -6.57 44.79 25.67
N GLY A 67 -7.09 43.62 26.09
CA GLY A 67 -6.53 42.32 25.72
C GLY A 67 -6.62 41.98 24.23
N GLN A 68 -7.46 42.70 23.47
CA GLN A 68 -7.55 42.55 22.01
C GLN A 68 -6.51 43.40 21.26
N VAL A 69 -5.80 44.28 21.97
CA VAL A 69 -4.75 45.12 21.39
C VAL A 69 -3.45 44.32 21.41
N GLY A 70 -2.96 43.96 20.23
CA GLY A 70 -1.74 43.14 20.07
C GLY A 70 -0.42 43.85 20.38
N PHE A 71 -0.46 45.06 20.95
CA PHE A 71 0.72 45.82 21.34
C PHE A 71 0.43 46.67 22.58
N MET A 72 1.49 47.04 23.31
CA MET A 72 1.38 47.96 24.44
C MET A 72 1.59 49.40 23.95
N PRO A 73 0.58 50.29 24.03
CA PRO A 73 0.73 51.65 23.55
C PRO A 73 1.73 52.45 24.41
N GLN A 74 2.50 53.32 23.76
CA GLN A 74 3.45 54.22 24.41
C GLN A 74 3.08 55.69 24.15
N SER A 75 3.52 56.58 25.04
CA SER A 75 3.38 58.02 24.77
C SER A 75 4.27 58.38 23.59
N GLY A 76 3.70 59.04 22.58
CA GLY A 76 4.35 59.28 21.29
C GLY A 76 3.84 58.41 20.15
N ASP A 77 3.11 57.31 20.43
CA ASP A 77 2.55 56.49 19.35
C ASP A 77 1.41 57.21 18.62
N LEU A 78 1.51 57.28 17.30
CA LEU A 78 0.40 57.69 16.45
C LEU A 78 -0.59 56.53 16.33
N VAL A 79 -1.84 56.72 16.73
CA VAL A 79 -2.87 55.68 16.77
C VAL A 79 -4.19 56.14 16.17
N GLU A 80 -4.95 55.18 15.67
CA GLU A 80 -6.35 55.33 15.30
C GLU A 80 -7.20 54.54 16.29
N VAL A 81 -8.20 55.20 16.87
CA VAL A 81 -9.09 54.59 17.86
C VAL A 81 -10.54 54.66 17.41
N SER A 82 -11.27 53.57 17.60
CA SER A 82 -12.73 53.52 17.52
C SER A 82 -13.28 53.67 18.93
N ALA A 83 -14.10 54.68 19.18
CA ALA A 83 -14.56 55.02 20.51
C ALA A 83 -16.00 55.56 20.54
N SER A 84 -16.64 55.40 21.69
CA SER A 84 -17.90 56.10 22.00
C SER A 84 -17.60 57.36 22.79
N LEU A 85 -18.21 58.47 22.40
CA LEU A 85 -18.07 59.75 23.07
C LEU A 85 -19.05 59.84 24.23
N GLY A 86 -18.57 60.19 25.41
CA GLY A 86 -19.43 60.37 26.58
C GLY A 86 -18.88 61.41 27.54
N MET A 87 -19.67 61.73 28.55
CA MET A 87 -19.28 62.67 29.61
C MET A 87 -19.36 61.99 30.98
N TYR A 88 -18.32 62.16 31.79
CA TYR A 88 -18.35 61.76 33.19
C TYR A 88 -19.05 62.82 34.03
N VAL A 89 -20.38 62.67 34.16
CA VAL A 89 -21.31 63.63 34.81
C VAL A 89 -20.81 64.21 36.15
N PRO A 90 -20.20 63.43 37.07
CA PRO A 90 -19.73 63.97 38.35
C PRO A 90 -18.57 64.98 38.25
N ARG A 91 -17.73 64.90 37.22
CA ARG A 91 -16.65 65.89 36.98
C ARG A 91 -16.91 66.82 35.81
N GLY A 92 -17.92 66.53 34.97
CA GLY A 92 -18.18 67.29 33.74
C GLY A 92 -17.11 67.10 32.66
N ASP A 93 -16.27 66.06 32.77
CA ASP A 93 -15.20 65.79 31.82
C ASP A 93 -15.72 64.98 30.62
N ILE A 94 -15.44 65.44 29.41
CA ILE A 94 -15.69 64.66 28.18
C ILE A 94 -14.58 63.62 28.01
N GLN A 95 -14.96 62.39 27.68
CA GLN A 95 -14.03 61.29 27.49
C GLN A 95 -14.46 60.36 26.35
N LEU A 96 -13.47 59.77 25.69
CA LEU A 96 -13.65 58.71 24.71
C LEU A 96 -13.49 57.34 25.39
N THR A 97 -14.52 56.51 25.29
CA THR A 97 -14.44 55.10 25.70
C THR A 97 -13.98 54.27 24.51
N ILE A 98 -12.73 53.81 24.55
CA ILE A 98 -12.08 53.12 23.44
C ILE A 98 -12.60 51.69 23.32
N GLN A 99 -13.13 51.37 22.15
CA GLN A 99 -13.57 50.03 21.77
C GLN A 99 -12.49 49.26 21.01
N THR A 100 -11.74 49.94 20.14
CA THR A 100 -10.65 49.37 19.33
C THR A 100 -9.51 50.38 19.21
N LEU A 101 -8.27 49.91 19.31
CA LEU A 101 -7.06 50.71 19.21
C LEU A 101 -6.09 50.05 18.23
N ARG A 102 -5.64 50.79 17.21
CA ARG A 102 -4.63 50.35 16.23
C ARG A 102 -3.59 51.45 16.01
N ARG A 103 -2.36 51.10 15.63
CA ARG A 103 -1.36 52.12 15.23
C ARG A 103 -1.83 52.80 13.94
N ALA A 104 -1.69 54.12 13.87
CA ALA A 104 -2.04 54.90 12.68
C ALA A 104 -1.16 54.47 11.50
N GLY A 105 -1.74 54.36 10.30
CA GLY A 105 -1.04 53.86 9.10
C GLY A 105 -1.28 52.36 8.80
N MET A 106 -1.64 51.55 9.80
CA MET A 106 -2.02 50.13 9.60
C MET A 106 -3.29 49.98 8.74
N GLY A 107 -4.24 50.92 8.86
CA GLY A 107 -5.49 50.90 8.08
C GLY A 107 -5.26 51.06 6.58
N GLY A 108 -4.35 51.96 6.18
CA GLY A 108 -4.01 52.19 4.77
C GLY A 108 -3.27 51.01 4.14
N LEU A 109 -2.31 50.42 4.86
CA LEU A 109 -1.62 49.21 4.40
C LEU A 109 -2.58 48.02 4.29
N TYR A 110 -3.44 47.81 5.28
CA TYR A 110 -4.41 46.72 5.22
C TYR A 110 -5.44 46.91 4.10
N GLU A 111 -5.92 48.14 3.89
CA GLU A 111 -6.81 48.46 2.77
C GLU A 111 -6.11 48.26 1.42
N ALA A 112 -4.85 48.69 1.29
CA ALA A 112 -4.04 48.46 0.09
C ALA A 112 -3.84 46.96 -0.18
N PHE A 113 -3.58 46.16 0.87
CA PHE A 113 -3.48 44.70 0.77
C PHE A 113 -4.79 44.08 0.28
N LEU A 114 -5.94 44.48 0.84
CA LEU A 114 -7.25 43.98 0.39
C LEU A 114 -7.54 44.35 -1.06
N LYS A 115 -7.23 45.60 -1.47
CA LYS A 115 -7.37 46.05 -2.86
C LYS A 115 -6.49 45.24 -3.81
N LEU A 116 -5.23 45.05 -3.46
CA LEU A 116 -4.28 44.28 -4.28
C LEU A 116 -4.68 42.80 -4.35
N LYS A 117 -5.06 42.20 -3.22
CA LYS A 117 -5.57 40.82 -3.18
C LYS A 117 -6.78 40.65 -4.09
N ALA A 118 -7.75 41.57 -4.03
CA ALA A 118 -8.92 41.52 -4.89
C ALA A 118 -8.59 41.70 -6.38
N LYS A 119 -7.61 42.55 -6.70
CA LYS A 119 -7.12 42.75 -8.08
C LYS A 119 -6.48 41.47 -8.63
N LEU A 120 -5.49 40.91 -7.93
CA LEU A 120 -4.75 39.73 -8.39
C LEU A 120 -5.61 38.45 -8.38
N ALA A 121 -6.58 38.35 -7.46
CA ALA A 121 -7.57 37.27 -7.47
C ALA A 121 -8.44 37.31 -8.74
N LYS A 122 -8.89 38.50 -9.17
CA LYS A 122 -9.67 38.65 -10.41
C LYS A 122 -8.88 38.28 -11.65
N GLU A 123 -7.57 38.44 -11.61
CA GLU A 123 -6.66 38.05 -12.70
C GLU A 123 -6.29 36.55 -12.66
N GLY A 124 -6.77 35.80 -11.67
CA GLY A 124 -6.55 34.35 -11.57
C GLY A 124 -5.15 33.95 -11.05
N LEU A 125 -4.38 34.89 -10.48
CA LEU A 125 -3.02 34.58 -10.00
C LEU A 125 -2.99 33.58 -8.84
N PHE A 126 -4.11 33.42 -8.12
CA PHE A 126 -4.25 32.51 -6.99
C PHE A 126 -4.87 31.15 -7.37
N ASP A 127 -5.16 30.93 -8.65
CA ASP A 127 -5.84 29.71 -9.11
C ASP A 127 -4.97 28.47 -8.88
N GLU A 128 -5.54 27.44 -8.27
CA GLU A 128 -4.85 26.17 -7.99
C GLU A 128 -4.31 25.51 -9.26
N GLY A 129 -5.01 25.65 -10.39
CA GLY A 129 -4.56 25.09 -11.68
C GLY A 129 -3.28 25.74 -12.25
N ARG A 130 -2.85 26.90 -11.71
CA ARG A 130 -1.59 27.55 -12.08
C ARG A 130 -0.42 27.02 -11.28
N LYS A 131 -0.67 26.62 -10.02
CA LYS A 131 0.36 26.23 -9.07
C LYS A 131 1.03 24.94 -9.54
N ARG A 132 2.37 24.92 -9.45
CA ARG A 132 3.17 23.75 -9.80
C ARG A 132 3.30 22.80 -8.62
N GLU A 133 3.32 21.51 -8.93
CA GLU A 133 3.65 20.51 -7.92
C GLU A 133 5.11 20.64 -7.48
N ILE A 134 5.34 20.51 -6.17
CA ILE A 134 6.68 20.57 -5.61
C ILE A 134 7.36 19.22 -5.79
N PRO A 135 8.60 19.18 -6.30
CA PRO A 135 9.36 17.95 -6.42
C PRO A 135 9.48 17.25 -5.06
N THR A 136 9.08 15.98 -5.00
CA THR A 136 9.22 15.18 -3.77
C THR A 136 10.68 14.90 -3.40
N HIS A 137 11.57 14.92 -4.40
CA HIS A 137 13.00 14.67 -4.27
C HIS A 137 13.80 15.70 -5.07
N PRO A 138 13.89 16.96 -4.61
CA PRO A 138 14.67 17.97 -5.32
C PRO A 138 16.15 17.61 -5.26
N ARG A 139 16.85 17.75 -6.40
CA ARG A 139 18.30 17.58 -6.49
C ARG A 139 19.04 18.77 -5.90
N SER A 140 18.37 19.91 -5.79
CA SER A 140 18.95 21.15 -5.27
C SER A 140 17.86 22.12 -4.85
N ILE A 141 18.11 22.88 -3.78
CA ILE A 141 17.16 23.83 -3.21
C ILE A 141 17.77 25.24 -3.27
N GLY A 142 17.05 26.17 -3.87
CA GLY A 142 17.36 27.59 -3.84
C GLY A 142 16.76 28.27 -2.62
N ILE A 143 17.49 29.14 -1.94
CA ILE A 143 16.98 29.92 -0.82
C ILE A 143 17.14 31.41 -1.12
N ILE A 144 16.02 32.13 -1.19
CA ILE A 144 16.00 33.58 -1.31
C ILE A 144 15.74 34.17 0.07
N THR A 145 16.76 34.78 0.65
CA THR A 145 16.67 35.44 1.96
C THR A 145 17.83 36.41 2.20
N SER A 146 17.79 37.13 3.32
CA SER A 146 18.91 37.95 3.75
C SER A 146 19.98 37.08 4.42
N PRO A 147 21.28 37.24 4.07
CA PRO A 147 22.38 36.50 4.70
C PRO A 147 22.46 36.67 6.21
N GLN A 148 21.99 37.81 6.73
CA GLN A 148 22.00 38.14 8.15
C GLN A 148 20.73 37.70 8.90
N ALA A 149 19.72 37.17 8.19
CA ALA A 149 18.46 36.77 8.81
C ALA A 149 18.62 35.52 9.67
N ALA A 150 18.03 35.53 10.88
CA ALA A 150 17.96 34.35 11.75
C ALA A 150 17.26 33.17 11.04
N ALA A 151 16.21 33.47 10.27
CA ALA A 151 15.46 32.49 9.49
C ALA A 151 16.33 31.63 8.56
N LEU A 152 17.42 32.19 7.98
CA LEU A 152 18.34 31.43 7.14
C LEU A 152 19.02 30.31 7.95
N LYS A 153 19.47 30.62 9.18
CA LYS A 153 20.14 29.62 10.04
C LYS A 153 19.19 28.49 10.40
N ASP A 154 17.94 28.81 10.70
CA ASP A 154 16.93 27.81 11.07
C ASP A 154 16.58 26.89 9.89
N VAL A 155 16.44 27.47 8.69
CA VAL A 155 16.23 26.74 7.43
C VAL A 155 17.42 25.83 7.13
N LEU A 156 18.65 26.35 7.18
CA LEU A 156 19.85 25.56 6.92
C LEU A 156 20.04 24.42 7.94
N SER A 157 19.78 24.67 9.23
CA SER A 157 19.82 23.65 10.27
C SER A 157 18.79 22.54 10.02
N THR A 158 17.57 22.94 9.63
CA THR A 158 16.49 22.01 9.29
C THR A 158 16.85 21.13 8.09
N LEU A 159 17.38 21.74 7.02
CA LEU A 159 17.82 21.03 5.82
C LEU A 159 19.02 20.11 6.10
N ALA A 160 20.01 20.57 6.86
CA ALA A 160 21.17 19.76 7.23
C ALA A 160 20.78 18.51 8.04
N ARG A 161 19.75 18.62 8.88
CA ARG A 161 19.22 17.48 9.64
C ARG A 161 18.37 16.55 8.78
N ARG A 162 17.45 17.09 7.96
CA ARG A 162 16.47 16.28 7.20
C ARG A 162 17.05 15.69 5.92
N ALA A 163 17.79 16.50 5.15
CA ALA A 163 18.29 16.15 3.84
C ALA A 163 19.71 16.70 3.58
N PRO A 164 20.73 16.25 4.34
CA PRO A 164 22.11 16.73 4.17
C PRO A 164 22.73 16.43 2.80
N HIS A 165 22.09 15.57 2.02
CA HIS A 165 22.54 15.15 0.70
C HIS A 165 22.08 16.08 -0.42
N ILE A 166 21.20 17.05 -0.14
CA ILE A 166 20.67 17.98 -1.14
C ILE A 166 21.51 19.28 -1.12
N PRO A 167 22.19 19.61 -2.23
CA PRO A 167 22.85 20.90 -2.42
C PRO A 167 21.91 22.09 -2.20
N ILE A 168 22.45 23.13 -1.56
CA ILE A 168 21.73 24.37 -1.27
C ILE A 168 22.43 25.52 -1.99
N VAL A 169 21.65 26.32 -2.73
CA VAL A 169 22.12 27.55 -3.38
C VAL A 169 21.43 28.74 -2.72
N ILE A 170 22.22 29.70 -2.23
CA ILE A 170 21.69 30.89 -1.55
C ILE A 170 21.69 32.05 -2.54
N TYR A 171 20.53 32.66 -2.75
CA TYR A 171 20.36 33.88 -3.52
C TYR A 171 20.12 35.04 -2.54
N PRO A 172 21.17 35.77 -2.14
CA PRO A 172 21.09 36.76 -1.08
C PRO A 172 20.34 38.01 -1.55
N THR A 173 19.35 38.44 -0.77
CA THR A 173 18.62 39.70 -1.01
C THR A 173 18.16 40.32 0.30
N LEU A 174 17.91 41.63 0.28
CA LEU A 174 17.12 42.27 1.32
C LEU A 174 15.70 41.70 1.27
N VAL A 175 15.17 41.38 2.44
CA VAL A 175 13.82 40.82 2.64
C VAL A 175 12.97 41.70 3.57
N GLN A 176 13.42 42.94 3.82
CA GLN A 176 12.72 43.99 4.55
C GLN A 176 13.08 45.35 3.96
N GLY A 177 12.17 46.30 4.10
CA GLY A 177 12.33 47.67 3.60
C GLY A 177 11.89 47.86 2.15
N PRO A 178 11.95 49.11 1.65
CA PRO A 178 11.35 49.49 0.37
C PRO A 178 12.02 48.83 -0.85
N ASP A 179 13.31 48.53 -0.78
CA ASP A 179 14.06 47.92 -1.88
C ASP A 179 13.98 46.38 -1.92
N ALA A 180 13.34 45.76 -0.93
CA ALA A 180 13.32 44.31 -0.80
C ALA A 180 12.56 43.61 -1.92
N SER A 181 11.41 44.14 -2.36
CA SER A 181 10.63 43.54 -3.47
C SER A 181 11.46 43.45 -4.75
N ALA A 182 12.10 44.56 -5.14
CA ALA A 182 12.97 44.61 -6.32
C ALA A 182 14.17 43.67 -6.20
N GLY A 183 14.75 43.52 -5.01
CA GLY A 183 15.83 42.56 -4.74
C GLY A 183 15.37 41.10 -4.88
N ILE A 184 14.22 40.75 -4.31
CA ILE A 184 13.63 39.40 -4.42
C ILE A 184 13.33 39.06 -5.88
N ILE A 185 12.76 39.99 -6.65
CA ILE A 185 12.49 39.79 -8.08
C ILE A 185 13.79 39.52 -8.85
N LYS A 186 14.88 40.25 -8.55
CA LYS A 186 16.20 40.01 -9.17
C LYS A 186 16.75 38.63 -8.80
N ALA A 187 16.58 38.20 -7.55
CA ALA A 187 17.01 36.89 -7.07
C ALA A 187 16.24 35.75 -7.74
N LEU A 188 14.91 35.89 -7.88
CA LEU A 188 14.07 34.92 -8.62
C LEU A 188 14.54 34.77 -10.07
N LYS A 189 14.72 35.90 -10.77
CA LYS A 189 15.20 35.90 -12.16
C LYS A 189 16.61 35.33 -12.30
N ALA A 190 17.48 35.53 -11.32
CA ALA A 190 18.81 34.92 -11.31
C ALA A 190 18.72 33.39 -11.19
N ALA A 191 17.89 32.89 -10.27
CA ALA A 191 17.67 31.46 -10.09
C ALA A 191 17.09 30.80 -11.34
N GLU A 192 16.12 31.45 -11.99
CA GLU A 192 15.55 30.98 -13.26
C GLU A 192 16.56 30.96 -14.39
N LYS A 193 17.44 31.97 -14.47
CA LYS A 193 18.47 32.05 -15.51
C LYS A 193 19.54 30.97 -15.34
N GLU A 194 19.92 30.69 -14.10
CA GLU A 194 20.95 29.69 -13.79
C GLU A 194 20.42 28.27 -13.92
N GLN A 195 19.11 28.04 -13.71
CA GLN A 195 18.47 26.72 -13.70
C GLN A 195 19.23 25.68 -12.84
N ALA A 196 19.86 26.15 -11.77
CA ALA A 196 20.68 25.34 -10.89
C ALA A 196 19.89 24.72 -9.72
N VAL A 197 18.60 25.05 -9.59
CA VAL A 197 17.73 24.64 -8.48
C VAL A 197 16.38 24.11 -8.96
N ASP A 198 15.86 23.10 -8.28
CA ASP A 198 14.57 22.47 -8.63
C ASP A 198 13.38 23.10 -7.89
N VAL A 199 13.64 23.75 -6.75
CA VAL A 199 12.64 24.42 -5.92
C VAL A 199 13.28 25.64 -5.25
N ILE A 200 12.50 26.71 -5.09
CA ILE A 200 12.94 27.95 -4.44
C ILE A 200 12.17 28.13 -3.14
N LEU A 201 12.88 28.36 -2.04
CA LEU A 201 12.34 28.79 -0.76
C LEU A 201 12.46 30.30 -0.65
N LEU A 202 11.32 31.00 -0.61
CA LEU A 202 11.28 32.40 -0.27
C LEU A 202 11.01 32.52 1.23
N VAL A 203 12.04 32.88 2.00
CA VAL A 203 11.98 32.77 3.47
C VAL A 203 12.35 34.04 4.19
N ARG A 204 11.53 34.37 5.18
CA ARG A 204 11.67 35.53 6.06
C ARG A 204 11.04 35.19 7.42
N GLY A 205 11.72 35.53 8.51
CA GLY A 205 11.17 35.33 9.86
C GLY A 205 9.94 36.19 10.15
N GLY A 206 9.34 36.02 11.32
CA GLY A 206 8.27 36.89 11.79
C GLY A 206 8.66 38.37 11.86
N GLY A 207 7.66 39.24 11.83
CA GLY A 207 7.83 40.68 11.91
C GLY A 207 6.49 41.39 11.97
N SER A 208 6.53 42.71 12.09
CA SER A 208 5.33 43.53 11.91
C SER A 208 4.85 43.45 10.45
N ILE A 209 3.61 43.86 10.18
CA ILE A 209 3.10 43.94 8.81
C ILE A 209 3.95 44.85 7.91
N GLU A 210 4.61 45.86 8.51
CA GLU A 210 5.52 46.78 7.83
C GLU A 210 6.80 46.04 7.36
N ASP A 211 7.33 45.16 8.21
CA ASP A 211 8.50 44.34 7.88
C ASP A 211 8.21 43.33 6.77
N LEU A 212 6.97 42.84 6.72
CA LEU A 212 6.50 41.87 5.71
C LEU A 212 5.90 42.55 4.47
N TRP A 213 5.82 43.89 4.45
CA TRP A 213 5.13 44.62 3.40
C TRP A 213 5.76 44.42 2.01
N ALA A 214 7.07 44.17 1.97
CA ALA A 214 7.79 43.88 0.72
C ALA A 214 7.25 42.65 -0.04
N PHE A 215 6.55 41.74 0.66
CA PHE A 215 5.92 40.55 0.08
C PHE A 215 4.50 40.82 -0.45
N ASN A 216 3.98 42.04 -0.25
CA ASN A 216 2.71 42.53 -0.78
C ASN A 216 2.90 43.42 -2.02
N ASP A 217 4.00 43.23 -2.75
CA ASP A 217 4.29 43.97 -3.98
C ASP A 217 3.66 43.29 -5.21
N GLU A 218 3.05 44.11 -6.08
CA GLU A 218 2.36 43.64 -7.28
C GLU A 218 3.32 43.00 -8.29
N GLN A 219 4.51 43.59 -8.51
CA GLN A 219 5.47 43.04 -9.46
C GLN A 219 6.09 41.74 -8.94
N LEU A 220 6.28 41.63 -7.63
CA LEU A 220 6.73 40.39 -7.00
C LEU A 220 5.70 39.28 -7.18
N ALA A 221 4.40 39.58 -7.04
CA ALA A 221 3.33 38.63 -7.32
C ALA A 221 3.43 38.10 -8.75
N TYR A 222 3.54 38.97 -9.76
CA TYR A 222 3.70 38.50 -11.15
C TYR A 222 4.99 37.70 -11.35
N ALA A 223 6.09 38.09 -10.72
CA ALA A 223 7.36 37.36 -10.83
C ALA A 223 7.27 35.95 -10.26
N ILE A 224 6.70 35.78 -9.06
CA ILE A 224 6.44 34.45 -8.49
C ILE A 224 5.49 33.67 -9.39
N ALA A 225 4.46 34.33 -9.93
CA ALA A 225 3.47 33.67 -10.75
C ALA A 225 4.00 33.13 -12.09
N GLN A 226 5.00 33.83 -12.64
CA GLN A 226 5.62 33.52 -13.93
C GLN A 226 6.88 32.68 -13.83
N SER A 227 7.43 32.51 -12.62
CA SER A 227 8.62 31.69 -12.39
C SER A 227 8.47 30.33 -13.05
N SER A 228 9.55 29.75 -13.59
CA SER A 228 9.55 28.37 -14.13
C SER A 228 9.85 27.32 -13.07
N ILE A 229 10.39 27.74 -11.92
CA ILE A 229 10.79 26.89 -10.80
C ILE A 229 9.73 27.04 -9.70
N PRO A 230 9.24 25.94 -9.08
CA PRO A 230 8.25 26.02 -8.02
C PRO A 230 8.77 26.82 -6.81
N VAL A 231 7.94 27.72 -6.29
CA VAL A 231 8.27 28.62 -5.19
C VAL A 231 7.44 28.23 -3.95
N VAL A 232 8.14 27.96 -2.85
CA VAL A 232 7.56 27.76 -1.53
C VAL A 232 7.75 29.02 -0.70
N SER A 233 6.65 29.62 -0.26
CA SER A 233 6.69 30.77 0.65
C SER A 233 6.77 30.30 2.09
N GLY A 234 7.76 30.78 2.83
CA GLY A 234 7.89 30.60 4.28
C GLY A 234 8.13 31.94 4.95
N VAL A 235 7.17 32.86 4.78
CA VAL A 235 7.24 34.24 5.26
C VAL A 235 6.39 34.38 6.53
N GLY A 236 7.02 34.77 7.64
CA GLY A 236 6.33 35.02 8.91
C GLY A 236 5.94 33.76 9.68
N HIS A 237 4.81 33.84 10.39
CA HIS A 237 4.19 32.76 11.16
C HIS A 237 2.80 32.38 10.60
N GLU A 238 2.11 31.45 11.27
CA GLU A 238 0.80 30.93 10.84
C GLU A 238 -0.25 32.02 10.56
N THR A 239 -0.25 33.10 11.35
CA THR A 239 -1.20 34.23 11.23
C THR A 239 -0.81 35.27 10.19
N ASP A 240 0.43 35.23 9.71
CA ASP A 240 0.96 36.23 8.79
C ASP A 240 0.62 35.77 7.37
N PHE A 241 -0.18 36.58 6.66
CA PHE A 241 -0.55 36.31 5.27
C PHE A 241 -0.11 37.46 4.40
N THR A 242 0.68 37.14 3.38
CA THR A 242 1.16 38.08 2.37
C THR A 242 0.64 37.69 0.99
N ILE A 243 0.69 38.61 0.02
CA ILE A 243 0.35 38.30 -1.37
C ILE A 243 1.27 37.21 -1.93
N ALA A 244 2.56 37.26 -1.62
CA ALA A 244 3.51 36.23 -2.02
C ALA A 244 3.05 34.82 -1.59
N ASP A 245 2.45 34.67 -0.40
CA ASP A 245 1.92 33.37 0.08
C ASP A 245 0.75 32.84 -0.75
N PHE A 246 -0.11 33.74 -1.26
CA PHE A 246 -1.25 33.35 -2.10
C PHE A 246 -0.82 32.99 -3.51
N VAL A 247 0.27 33.58 -4.01
CA VAL A 247 0.79 33.38 -5.36
C VAL A 247 1.79 32.24 -5.43
N ALA A 248 2.49 31.94 -4.33
CA ALA A 248 3.40 30.81 -4.25
C ALA A 248 2.70 29.48 -4.57
N ASP A 249 3.47 28.53 -5.07
CA ASP A 249 2.97 27.19 -5.38
C ASP A 249 2.60 26.41 -4.11
N LEU A 250 3.32 26.68 -3.01
CA LEU A 250 2.96 26.21 -1.68
C LEU A 250 3.28 27.25 -0.62
N ARG A 251 2.35 27.43 0.31
CA ARG A 251 2.57 28.19 1.53
C ARG A 251 3.02 27.25 2.64
N ALA A 252 4.10 27.62 3.30
CA ALA A 252 4.53 27.06 4.57
C ALA A 252 4.21 28.04 5.72
N PRO A 253 3.83 27.54 6.89
CA PRO A 253 3.47 28.39 8.03
C PRO A 253 4.67 29.13 8.65
N THR A 254 5.89 28.64 8.44
CA THR A 254 7.13 29.19 9.00
C THR A 254 8.28 28.96 8.03
N PRO A 255 9.41 29.69 8.16
CA PRO A 255 10.61 29.42 7.38
C PRO A 255 11.11 27.98 7.52
N THR A 256 11.10 27.45 8.74
CA THR A 256 11.47 26.04 8.99
C THR A 256 10.49 25.08 8.34
N GLY A 257 9.19 25.38 8.40
CA GLY A 257 8.15 24.61 7.70
C GLY A 257 8.37 24.55 6.18
N ALA A 258 8.88 25.63 5.58
CA ALA A 258 9.21 25.64 4.15
C ALA A 258 10.33 24.63 3.83
N ALA A 259 11.37 24.56 4.67
CA ALA A 259 12.41 23.54 4.56
C ALA A 259 11.85 22.12 4.76
N GLU A 260 10.91 21.94 5.69
CA GLU A 260 10.31 20.63 5.96
C GLU A 260 9.46 20.10 4.81
N LEU A 261 8.73 20.99 4.14
CA LEU A 261 7.86 20.66 3.01
C LEU A 261 8.66 20.44 1.71
N ALA A 262 9.76 21.17 1.52
CA ALA A 262 10.60 21.02 0.35
C ALA A 262 11.62 19.88 0.43
N ALA A 263 11.96 19.39 1.63
CA ALA A 263 13.00 18.37 1.80
C ALA A 263 12.48 17.05 2.40
N PRO A 264 12.67 15.91 1.69
CA PRO A 264 12.32 14.60 2.23
C PRO A 264 13.20 14.24 3.43
N ARG A 265 12.68 13.41 4.33
CA ARG A 265 13.44 12.93 5.50
C ARG A 265 14.33 11.77 5.10
N LYS A 266 15.66 11.95 5.17
CA LYS A 266 16.67 10.91 4.93
C LYS A 266 16.38 9.62 5.72
N ASP A 267 16.07 9.74 7.01
CA ASP A 267 15.84 8.56 7.87
C ASP A 267 14.64 7.74 7.39
N GLN A 268 13.58 8.40 6.96
CA GLN A 268 12.39 7.75 6.41
C GLN A 268 12.73 7.04 5.11
N MET A 269 13.45 7.71 4.20
CA MET A 269 13.88 7.10 2.93
C MET A 269 14.77 5.87 3.15
N LEU A 270 15.67 5.91 4.14
CA LEU A 270 16.52 4.77 4.50
C LEU A 270 15.72 3.62 5.10
N GLN A 271 14.71 3.92 5.92
CA GLN A 271 13.79 2.90 6.46
C GLN A 271 12.97 2.25 5.34
N GLU A 272 12.43 3.03 4.42
CA GLU A 272 11.71 2.53 3.24
C GLU A 272 12.61 1.65 2.36
N LEU A 273 13.86 2.08 2.12
CA LEU A 273 14.83 1.29 1.38
C LEU A 273 15.15 -0.05 2.05
N GLU A 274 15.36 -0.05 3.37
CA GLU A 274 15.63 -1.29 4.11
C GLU A 274 14.40 -2.21 4.10
N ALA A 275 13.18 -1.67 4.22
CA ALA A 275 11.95 -2.44 4.11
C ALA A 275 11.80 -3.10 2.72
N ILE A 276 12.07 -2.35 1.64
CA ILE A 276 12.06 -2.88 0.27
C ILE A 276 13.11 -3.99 0.12
N LYS A 277 14.32 -3.78 0.63
CA LYS A 277 15.40 -4.78 0.60
C LYS A 277 15.01 -6.06 1.36
N GLN A 278 14.44 -5.95 2.55
CA GLN A 278 13.97 -7.11 3.32
C GLN A 278 12.86 -7.87 2.59
N ALA A 279 11.88 -7.16 2.03
CA ALA A 279 10.82 -7.76 1.24
C ALA A 279 11.36 -8.47 -0.01
N LEU A 280 12.35 -7.88 -0.69
CA LEU A 280 13.01 -8.49 -1.85
C LEU A 280 13.72 -9.78 -1.47
N LEU A 281 14.54 -9.77 -0.41
CA LEU A 281 15.26 -10.96 0.07
C LEU A 281 14.30 -12.08 0.47
N GLN A 282 13.21 -11.74 1.16
CA GLN A 282 12.19 -12.72 1.54
C GLN A 282 11.54 -13.36 0.30
N ARG A 283 11.20 -12.58 -0.72
CA ARG A 283 10.62 -13.08 -1.98
C ARG A 283 11.59 -13.97 -2.75
N ILE A 284 12.87 -13.60 -2.79
CA ILE A 284 13.91 -14.40 -3.43
C ILE A 284 14.05 -15.75 -2.72
N ASN A 285 14.16 -15.76 -1.39
CA ASN A 285 14.27 -17.01 -0.63
C ASN A 285 13.04 -17.90 -0.81
N GLN A 286 11.83 -17.34 -0.78
CA GLN A 286 10.61 -18.09 -1.06
C GLN A 286 10.59 -18.67 -2.48
N ARG A 287 11.13 -17.94 -3.47
CA ARG A 287 11.22 -18.44 -4.84
C ARG A 287 12.19 -19.60 -4.93
N ILE A 288 13.38 -19.48 -4.34
CA ILE A 288 14.40 -20.54 -4.32
C ILE A 288 13.84 -21.80 -3.64
N GLU A 289 13.20 -21.65 -2.49
CA GLU A 289 12.60 -22.78 -1.75
C GLU A 289 11.54 -23.51 -2.59
N ARG A 290 10.67 -22.77 -3.29
CA ARG A 290 9.64 -23.37 -4.16
C ARG A 290 10.25 -24.11 -5.35
N GLU A 291 11.28 -23.55 -5.98
CA GLU A 291 11.96 -24.19 -7.09
C GLU A 291 12.73 -25.44 -6.62
N ALA A 292 13.36 -25.40 -5.45
CA ALA A 292 14.00 -26.57 -4.84
C ALA A 292 12.99 -27.70 -4.57
N GLN A 293 11.86 -27.38 -3.93
CA GLN A 293 10.78 -28.35 -3.69
C GLN A 293 10.21 -28.93 -5.00
N THR A 294 10.11 -28.10 -6.04
CA THR A 294 9.66 -28.55 -7.37
C THR A 294 10.67 -29.52 -8.00
N LEU A 295 11.97 -29.23 -7.89
CA LEU A 295 13.03 -30.12 -8.35
C LEU A 295 13.03 -31.45 -7.60
N ASP A 296 12.87 -31.43 -6.27
CA ASP A 296 12.79 -32.64 -5.46
C ASP A 296 11.60 -33.51 -5.85
N GLN A 297 10.43 -32.90 -6.08
CA GLN A 297 9.24 -33.62 -6.56
C GLN A 297 9.44 -34.21 -7.95
N LEU A 298 10.07 -33.49 -8.87
CA LEU A 298 10.37 -33.98 -10.21
C LEU A 298 11.40 -35.11 -10.17
N ALA A 299 12.43 -35.01 -9.33
CA ALA A 299 13.43 -36.06 -9.12
C ALA A 299 12.80 -37.34 -8.57
N LEU A 300 11.89 -37.22 -7.58
CA LEU A 300 11.12 -38.36 -7.06
C LEU A 300 10.19 -38.97 -8.10
N ARG A 301 9.50 -38.15 -8.91
CA ARG A 301 8.65 -38.67 -10.00
C ARG A 301 9.47 -39.40 -11.05
N LEU A 302 10.64 -38.88 -11.41
CA LEU A 302 11.55 -39.51 -12.35
C LEU A 302 12.04 -40.86 -11.80
N SER A 303 12.45 -40.92 -10.53
CA SER A 303 12.92 -42.17 -9.93
C SER A 303 11.84 -43.25 -9.86
N HIS A 304 10.58 -42.88 -9.64
CA HIS A 304 9.44 -43.82 -9.63
C HIS A 304 8.97 -44.21 -11.04
N ALA A 305 9.10 -43.31 -12.02
CA ALA A 305 8.70 -43.57 -13.40
C ALA A 305 9.73 -44.43 -14.16
N LEU A 306 10.99 -44.43 -13.71
CA LEU A 306 12.03 -45.26 -14.30
C LEU A 306 11.73 -46.75 -14.03
N PRO A 307 11.60 -47.58 -15.08
CA PRO A 307 11.44 -49.01 -14.88
C PRO A 307 12.65 -49.56 -14.14
N ASN A 308 12.43 -50.45 -13.17
CA ASN A 308 13.51 -51.15 -12.48
C ASN A 308 13.92 -52.37 -13.34
N PRO A 309 15.02 -52.28 -14.11
CA PRO A 309 15.39 -53.34 -15.04
C PRO A 309 15.76 -54.63 -14.34
N ASP A 310 16.30 -54.56 -13.12
CA ASP A 310 16.69 -55.75 -12.36
C ASP A 310 15.45 -56.53 -11.91
N ARG A 311 14.42 -55.84 -11.41
CA ARG A 311 13.13 -56.47 -11.07
C ARG A 311 12.46 -57.08 -12.30
N MET A 312 12.53 -56.41 -13.45
CA MET A 312 12.01 -56.97 -14.72
C MET A 312 12.80 -58.21 -15.16
N ARG A 313 14.13 -58.22 -15.01
CA ARG A 313 14.96 -59.40 -15.29
C ARG A 313 14.64 -60.56 -14.36
N GLU A 314 14.47 -60.31 -13.06
CA GLU A 314 14.05 -61.33 -12.09
C GLU A 314 12.69 -61.94 -12.45
N GLN A 315 11.72 -61.11 -12.85
CA GLN A 315 10.42 -61.59 -13.32
C GLN A 315 10.54 -62.47 -14.57
N ILE A 316 11.34 -62.05 -15.55
CA ILE A 316 11.61 -62.83 -16.77
C ILE A 316 12.26 -64.17 -16.42
N ALA A 317 13.28 -64.17 -15.56
CA ALA A 317 13.96 -65.39 -15.11
C ALA A 317 13.00 -66.34 -14.38
N GLY A 318 12.13 -65.80 -13.51
CA GLY A 318 11.09 -66.57 -12.84
C GLY A 318 10.07 -67.19 -13.82
N TRP A 319 9.65 -66.43 -14.83
CA TRP A 319 8.76 -66.95 -15.88
C TRP A 319 9.43 -68.02 -16.73
N GLN A 320 10.71 -67.85 -17.10
CA GLN A 320 11.49 -68.85 -17.81
C GLN A 320 11.59 -70.16 -17.01
N GLN A 321 11.89 -70.07 -15.72
CA GLN A 321 11.97 -71.24 -14.86
C GLN A 321 10.62 -71.97 -14.75
N ARG A 322 9.53 -71.23 -14.55
CA ARG A 322 8.18 -71.81 -14.48
C ARG A 322 7.77 -72.47 -15.80
N LEU A 323 8.08 -71.84 -16.93
CA LEU A 323 7.80 -72.38 -18.26
C LEU A 323 8.57 -73.68 -18.49
N ASN A 324 9.86 -73.70 -18.15
CA ASN A 324 10.69 -74.90 -18.27
C ASN A 324 10.17 -76.04 -17.39
N GLN A 325 9.79 -75.76 -16.14
CA GLN A 325 9.22 -76.77 -15.25
C GLN A 325 7.88 -77.31 -15.78
N ALA A 326 6.98 -76.43 -16.21
CA ALA A 326 5.69 -76.83 -16.78
C ALA A 326 5.87 -77.68 -18.05
N TRP A 327 6.84 -77.33 -18.90
CA TRP A 327 7.19 -78.10 -20.09
C TRP A 327 7.71 -79.49 -19.74
N SER A 328 8.66 -79.59 -18.81
CA SER A 328 9.20 -80.88 -18.36
C SER A 328 8.12 -81.80 -17.80
N VAL A 329 7.26 -81.28 -16.92
CA VAL A 329 6.13 -82.04 -16.35
C VAL A 329 5.17 -82.52 -17.45
N ARG A 330 4.87 -81.67 -18.43
CA ARG A 330 3.99 -82.03 -19.55
C ARG A 330 4.59 -83.13 -20.42
N MET A 331 5.89 -83.03 -20.73
CA MET A 331 6.63 -84.05 -21.48
C MET A 331 6.66 -85.39 -20.73
N GLU A 332 6.90 -85.38 -19.42
CA GLU A 332 6.87 -86.59 -18.61
C GLU A 332 5.48 -87.24 -18.58
N ASN A 333 4.42 -86.44 -18.45
CA ASN A 333 3.05 -86.95 -18.47
C ASN A 333 2.69 -87.55 -19.84
N TRP A 334 3.08 -86.92 -20.94
CA TRP A 334 2.88 -87.49 -22.27
C TRP A 334 3.63 -88.80 -22.46
N LYS A 335 4.89 -88.88 -22.01
CA LYS A 335 5.66 -90.12 -22.07
C LYS A 335 5.02 -91.22 -21.22
N ARG A 336 4.54 -90.89 -20.02
CA ARG A 336 3.83 -91.84 -19.14
C ARG A 336 2.54 -92.35 -19.77
N ASN A 337 1.73 -91.46 -20.35
CA ASN A 337 0.49 -91.81 -21.04
C ASN A 337 0.75 -92.69 -22.26
N GLN A 338 1.78 -92.38 -23.05
CA GLN A 338 2.19 -93.22 -24.18
C GLN A 338 2.52 -94.64 -23.72
N THR A 339 3.37 -94.80 -22.70
CA THR A 339 3.72 -96.12 -22.15
C THR A 339 2.50 -96.84 -21.60
N TYR A 340 1.60 -96.12 -20.91
CA TYR A 340 0.35 -96.69 -20.40
C TYR A 340 -0.53 -97.24 -21.54
N TYR A 341 -0.80 -96.45 -22.58
CA TYR A 341 -1.59 -96.90 -23.72
C TYR A 341 -0.93 -98.06 -24.46
N GLN A 342 0.40 -98.05 -24.58
CA GLN A 342 1.15 -99.16 -25.18
C GLN A 342 1.00 -100.44 -24.36
N SER A 343 1.08 -100.36 -23.02
CA SER A 343 0.84 -101.51 -22.15
C SER A 343 -0.60 -102.04 -22.22
N GLN A 344 -1.60 -101.16 -22.32
CA GLN A 344 -3.01 -101.53 -22.47
C GLN A 344 -3.25 -102.26 -23.79
N LEU A 345 -2.68 -101.75 -24.89
CA LEU A 345 -2.71 -102.41 -26.20
C LEU A 345 -2.05 -103.79 -26.15
N GLU A 346 -0.93 -103.93 -25.45
CA GLU A 346 -0.27 -105.22 -25.27
C GLU A 346 -1.09 -106.22 -24.42
N MET A 347 -1.80 -105.75 -23.38
CA MET A 347 -2.65 -106.60 -22.54
C MET A 347 -3.92 -107.07 -23.27
N LEU A 348 -4.49 -106.22 -24.12
CA LEU A 348 -5.66 -106.55 -24.94
C LEU A 348 -5.30 -107.35 -26.19
N ASN A 349 -4.02 -107.64 -26.43
CA ASN A 349 -3.58 -108.42 -27.59
C ASN A 349 -3.93 -109.91 -27.40
N PRO A 350 -4.87 -110.47 -28.19
CA PRO A 350 -5.34 -111.84 -28.01
C PRO A 350 -4.25 -112.90 -28.24
N GLN A 351 -3.16 -112.57 -28.94
CA GLN A 351 -2.01 -113.48 -29.10
C GLN A 351 -1.26 -113.73 -27.79
N ARG A 352 -1.10 -112.73 -26.90
CA ARG A 352 -0.44 -112.94 -25.60
C ARG A 352 -1.26 -113.81 -24.66
N THR A 353 -2.59 -113.74 -24.73
CA THR A 353 -3.46 -114.65 -23.98
C THR A 353 -3.28 -116.09 -24.44
N LEU A 354 -3.11 -116.31 -25.75
CA LEU A 354 -2.79 -117.63 -26.30
C LEU A 354 -1.37 -118.10 -25.90
N GLU A 355 -0.38 -117.21 -25.84
CA GLU A 355 1.00 -117.51 -25.40
C GLU A 355 1.11 -117.90 -23.92
N ARG A 356 0.20 -117.40 -23.08
CA ARG A 356 0.12 -117.77 -21.65
C ARG A 356 -0.44 -119.18 -21.39
N GLY A 357 -0.69 -119.96 -22.44
CA GLY A 357 -1.14 -121.35 -22.34
C GLY A 357 -2.66 -121.54 -22.40
N TYR A 358 -3.43 -120.47 -22.65
CA TYR A 358 -4.86 -120.59 -22.88
C TYR A 358 -5.15 -121.00 -24.33
N ALA A 359 -6.12 -121.88 -24.48
CA ALA A 359 -6.59 -122.38 -25.76
C ALA A 359 -7.97 -121.79 -26.05
N VAL A 360 -8.19 -121.27 -27.27
CA VAL A 360 -9.53 -120.87 -27.71
C VAL A 360 -10.12 -122.00 -28.54
N ILE A 361 -11.25 -122.53 -28.09
CA ILE A 361 -12.00 -123.58 -28.80
C ILE A 361 -12.93 -122.89 -29.81
N LEU A 362 -12.77 -123.19 -31.09
CA LEU A 362 -13.59 -122.68 -32.18
C LEU A 362 -14.43 -123.82 -32.77
N ASN A 363 -15.74 -123.63 -32.90
CA ASN A 363 -16.61 -124.52 -33.66
C ASN A 363 -16.65 -124.09 -35.13
N LYS A 364 -16.71 -125.05 -36.05
CA LYS A 364 -16.79 -124.80 -37.49
C LYS A 364 -18.21 -125.14 -37.97
N GLU A 365 -19.12 -124.19 -37.86
CA GLU A 365 -20.46 -124.26 -38.47
C GLU A 365 -20.50 -123.33 -39.70
N ASN A 366 -20.96 -123.86 -40.84
CA ASN A 366 -21.14 -123.09 -42.10
C ASN A 366 -19.92 -122.24 -42.51
N ASP A 367 -18.71 -122.81 -42.44
CA ASP A 367 -17.43 -122.18 -42.83
C ASP A 367 -17.04 -120.88 -42.09
N GLN A 368 -17.76 -120.52 -41.01
CA GLN A 368 -17.38 -119.45 -40.08
C GLN A 368 -16.94 -120.05 -38.73
N LEU A 369 -15.84 -119.52 -38.17
CA LEU A 369 -15.27 -119.99 -36.90
C LEU A 369 -15.86 -119.18 -35.74
N HIS A 370 -16.67 -119.82 -34.92
CA HIS A 370 -17.25 -119.21 -33.72
C HIS A 370 -16.56 -119.71 -32.46
N ALA A 371 -16.14 -118.79 -31.58
CA ALA A 371 -15.54 -119.15 -30.30
C ALA A 371 -16.61 -119.69 -29.34
N VAL A 372 -16.44 -120.95 -28.93
CA VAL A 372 -17.35 -121.64 -28.02
C VAL A 372 -17.06 -121.14 -26.60
N ARG A 373 -18.05 -120.50 -25.98
CA ARG A 373 -17.90 -119.91 -24.64
C ARG A 373 -18.61 -120.70 -23.55
N ASN A 374 -19.55 -121.57 -23.92
CA ASN A 374 -20.41 -122.31 -23.00
C ASN A 374 -20.25 -123.82 -23.19
N PRO A 375 -20.01 -124.64 -22.14
CA PRO A 375 -19.80 -126.08 -22.29
C PRO A 375 -20.95 -126.84 -22.97
N ALA A 376 -22.18 -126.33 -22.90
CA ALA A 376 -23.35 -126.95 -23.51
C ALA A 376 -23.35 -126.92 -25.05
N GLU A 377 -22.52 -126.08 -25.67
CA GLU A 377 -22.35 -125.98 -27.12
C GLU A 377 -21.33 -127.00 -27.67
N LEU A 378 -20.69 -127.78 -26.79
CA LEU A 378 -19.79 -128.88 -27.15
C LEU A 378 -20.59 -130.18 -27.31
N ASN A 379 -20.43 -130.86 -28.44
CA ASN A 379 -21.09 -132.11 -28.78
C ASN A 379 -20.07 -133.14 -29.30
N THR A 380 -20.22 -134.41 -28.92
CA THR A 380 -19.23 -135.47 -29.18
C THR A 380 -19.12 -135.89 -30.66
N GLN A 381 -20.08 -135.49 -31.48
CA GLN A 381 -20.07 -135.80 -32.93
C GLN A 381 -19.38 -134.73 -33.79
N ASN A 382 -19.15 -133.52 -33.26
CA ASN A 382 -18.57 -132.42 -34.03
C ASN A 382 -17.05 -132.33 -33.84
N THR A 383 -16.37 -131.86 -34.88
CA THR A 383 -14.92 -131.63 -34.86
C THR A 383 -14.68 -130.15 -34.53
N TYR A 384 -13.96 -129.87 -33.44
CA TYR A 384 -13.67 -128.51 -32.97
C TYR A 384 -12.22 -128.15 -33.27
N GLN A 385 -11.97 -126.90 -33.62
CA GLN A 385 -10.62 -126.39 -33.85
C GLN A 385 -10.15 -125.64 -32.61
N ILE A 386 -9.13 -126.16 -31.94
CA ILE A 386 -8.44 -125.44 -30.87
C ILE A 386 -7.35 -124.58 -31.50
N ARG A 387 -7.34 -123.29 -31.15
CA ARG A 387 -6.24 -122.38 -31.45
C ARG A 387 -5.38 -122.17 -30.22
N LEU A 388 -4.10 -122.49 -30.35
CA LEU A 388 -3.02 -122.25 -29.39
C LEU A 388 -2.09 -121.16 -29.94
N ALA A 389 -1.15 -120.69 -29.13
CA ALA A 389 -0.17 -119.68 -29.56
C ALA A 389 0.58 -120.04 -30.84
N GLY A 390 1.03 -121.30 -30.94
CA GLY A 390 1.86 -121.77 -32.04
C GLY A 390 1.11 -122.36 -33.23
N GLY A 391 -0.22 -122.44 -33.21
CA GLY A 391 -0.95 -123.11 -34.29
C GLY A 391 -2.37 -123.53 -33.95
N ARG A 392 -2.96 -124.35 -34.83
CA ARG A 392 -4.32 -124.85 -34.71
C ARG A 392 -4.32 -126.37 -34.74
N VAL A 393 -5.15 -126.98 -33.92
CA VAL A 393 -5.32 -128.44 -33.84
C VAL A 393 -6.81 -128.76 -33.85
N ASP A 394 -7.22 -129.70 -34.69
CA ASP A 394 -8.60 -130.18 -34.73
C ASP A 394 -8.75 -131.35 -33.75
N ILE A 395 -9.75 -131.28 -32.88
CA ILE A 395 -10.03 -132.27 -31.84
C ILE A 395 -11.49 -132.72 -31.91
N ARG A 396 -11.76 -133.94 -31.42
CA ARG A 396 -13.11 -134.42 -31.11
C ARG A 396 -13.21 -134.62 -29.61
N VAL A 397 -14.30 -134.13 -29.02
CA VAL A 397 -14.53 -134.20 -27.58
C VAL A 397 -15.13 -135.57 -27.26
N ALA A 398 -14.50 -136.34 -26.38
CA ALA A 398 -14.93 -137.70 -26.06
C ALA A 398 -16.18 -137.74 -25.18
N GLU A 399 -16.28 -136.82 -24.21
CA GLU A 399 -17.41 -136.74 -23.28
C GLU A 399 -17.54 -135.30 -22.76
N VAL A 400 -18.77 -134.79 -22.68
CA VAL A 400 -19.05 -133.43 -22.16
C VAL A 400 -19.88 -133.59 -20.89
N ALA A 401 -19.25 -133.39 -19.74
CA ALA A 401 -19.96 -133.38 -18.47
C ALA A 401 -20.82 -132.11 -18.37
N LYS A 402 -22.14 -132.28 -18.27
CA LYS A 402 -23.05 -131.17 -17.95
C LYS A 402 -22.85 -130.78 -16.48
N ALA A 403 -22.45 -129.54 -16.22
CA ALA A 403 -22.39 -129.01 -14.87
C ALA A 403 -23.82 -128.88 -14.32
N ASN A 404 -24.05 -129.47 -13.14
CA ASN A 404 -25.24 -129.27 -12.32
C ASN A 404 -25.49 -127.77 -12.13
N SER A 405 -26.66 -127.28 -12.57
CA SER A 405 -27.12 -125.95 -12.21
C SER A 405 -27.71 -126.00 -10.80
N ASP A 406 -26.85 -125.84 -9.80
CA ASP A 406 -27.28 -125.47 -8.46
C ASP A 406 -26.55 -124.19 -8.04
N SER A 407 -27.34 -123.27 -7.48
CA SER A 407 -26.99 -122.04 -6.76
C SER A 407 -26.65 -120.74 -7.54
N LYS A 408 -27.57 -119.79 -7.31
CA LYS A 408 -27.48 -118.32 -7.10
C LYS A 408 -27.38 -117.37 -8.29
#